data_AF-A0A7S2HFP6-F1
#
_entry.id   AF-A0A7S2HFP6-F1
#
_cell.length_a   1.000
_cell.length_b   1.000
_cell.length_c   1.000
_cell.angle_alpha   90.00
_cell.angle_beta   90.00
_cell.angle_gamma   90.00
#
_symmetry.space_group_name_H-M   'P 1'
#
loop_
_entity.id
_entity.type
_entity.pdbx_description
1 polymer ?
#
loop_
_entity_poly.entity_id
_entity_poly.type
_entity_poly.pdbx_seq_one_letter_code
_entity_poly.pdbx_strand_id
1 'polypeptide(L)'
;MMAFQKLRKKYSWEFRKGVIHVWFSYLFAIMLYFHCKNGSWVLIAFCIYLADVIFVAAFRTYKVEHSKFQIIGKCVKLQFRNPPTFDVDHLGYVNICVPWLDKSQWHAFSCYPSPTHPDHTELCMQVSGDWTTKLFKSLSARQSVRPVWIQGPFASPYEKSVERDNLIMVASGIGITPALSCLSALGGSRRTNLIWICRDPSLIEFFVPVVTWPESGWALIYYTGKNPLELPSDFQMPGNAKIIRGRPQLNFLIPELINSIETEDALPEDLIKTNKENSESFKMSIDDIDIAQPPVDRLRMVISRLIGTFITTEEFYTQFDTDQDHSLGASELIRGLSSFSRRLFVLSDWETSELMDSIANRTGVDQITETEFKAFVDESLYCDEDEVERQARMQSQASMRAPKRLSDHSQGWKLSCTNKRTELMHVFKEFDEDGDGTISIQELITAMGKCGKIITRQQAQVAMVNSFRGSNRRFTKTFDEGINFDQFFRLFKDVDIQCNSGLVDFFSEVKLPKSVTDRWAMLYCGGAAPVIAALNSCSEALGVKFKSESFSW
;
A
#
# COMPACT_ATOMS: atom_id res chain seq x y z
N MET A 1 8.52 14.06 43.10
CA MET A 1 8.42 13.97 41.62
C MET A 1 8.86 15.23 40.86
N MET A 2 8.49 16.45 41.27
CA MET A 2 8.87 17.69 40.52
C MET A 2 10.38 17.97 40.42
N ALA A 3 11.19 17.61 41.43
CA ALA A 3 12.64 17.79 41.40
C ALA A 3 13.32 16.97 40.30
N PHE A 4 12.84 15.75 40.05
CA PHE A 4 13.33 14.89 38.97
C PHE A 4 12.98 15.43 37.58
N GLN A 5 11.84 16.09 37.41
CA GLN A 5 11.49 16.76 36.15
C GLN A 5 12.39 17.98 35.86
N LYS A 6 12.73 18.77 36.90
CA LYS A 6 13.67 19.89 36.76
C LYS A 6 15.09 19.40 36.40
N LEU A 7 15.56 18.34 37.04
CA LEU A 7 16.85 17.71 36.73
C LEU A 7 16.87 17.06 35.34
N ARG A 8 15.75 16.44 34.92
CA ARG A 8 15.57 15.85 33.58
C ARG A 8 15.67 16.89 32.46
N LYS A 9 15.22 18.12 32.71
CA LYS A 9 15.35 19.25 31.76
C LYS A 9 16.73 19.91 31.79
N LYS A 10 17.44 19.86 32.93
CA LYS A 10 18.74 20.52 33.12
C LYS A 10 19.91 19.74 32.51
N TYR A 11 19.88 18.41 32.58
CA TYR A 11 20.97 17.55 32.08
C TYR A 11 20.54 16.75 30.85
N SER A 12 21.42 16.66 29.84
CA SER A 12 21.19 15.86 28.64
C SER A 12 20.89 14.40 29.02
N TRP A 13 20.08 13.72 28.21
CA TRP A 13 19.72 12.33 28.46
C TRP A 13 20.97 11.43 28.58
N GLU A 14 21.98 11.69 27.75
CA GLU A 14 23.23 10.93 27.73
C GLU A 14 24.09 11.14 28.97
N PHE A 15 24.16 12.37 29.48
CA PHE A 15 24.84 12.62 30.74
C PHE A 15 24.14 11.87 31.88
N ARG A 16 22.80 11.83 31.88
CA ARG A 16 22.04 11.05 32.86
C ARG A 16 22.25 9.54 32.67
N LYS A 17 22.30 9.04 31.43
CA LYS A 17 22.60 7.64 31.13
C LYS A 17 24.02 7.26 31.58
N GLY A 18 25.03 7.99 31.13
CA GLY A 18 26.43 7.74 31.47
C GLY A 18 26.72 7.88 32.96
N VAL A 19 26.48 9.05 33.54
CA VAL A 19 26.89 9.33 34.94
C VAL A 19 25.95 8.71 35.95
N ILE A 20 24.63 8.83 35.76
CA ILE A 20 23.67 8.39 36.77
C ILE A 20 23.28 6.93 36.55
N HIS A 21 23.06 6.47 35.31
CA HIS A 21 22.67 5.08 35.13
C HIS A 21 23.85 4.12 35.10
N VAL A 22 24.97 4.43 34.47
CA VAL A 22 26.14 3.52 34.45
C VAL A 22 26.89 3.62 35.78
N TRP A 23 27.51 4.74 36.13
CA TRP A 23 28.37 4.77 37.34
C TRP A 23 27.65 4.44 38.65
N PHE A 24 26.42 4.93 38.85
CA PHE A 24 25.66 4.61 40.06
C PHE A 24 25.21 3.15 40.10
N SER A 25 24.88 2.54 38.96
CA SER A 25 24.47 1.13 38.93
C SER A 25 25.65 0.19 39.21
N TYR A 26 26.87 0.53 38.77
CA TYR A 26 28.08 -0.19 39.16
C TYR A 26 28.38 -0.04 40.65
N LEU A 27 28.30 1.18 41.19
CA LEU A 27 28.47 1.41 42.63
C LEU A 27 27.44 0.60 43.43
N PHE A 28 26.19 0.59 42.99
CA PHE A 28 25.11 -0.19 43.60
C PHE A 28 25.33 -1.70 43.48
N ALA A 29 25.82 -2.19 42.33
CA ALA A 29 26.16 -3.60 42.14
C ALA A 29 27.28 -4.06 43.08
N ILE A 30 28.30 -3.24 43.26
CA ILE A 30 29.40 -3.50 44.20
C ILE A 30 28.87 -3.50 45.64
N MET A 31 28.01 -2.55 46.00
CA MET A 31 27.39 -2.53 47.34
C MET A 31 26.51 -3.77 47.58
N LEU A 32 25.72 -4.20 46.60
CA LEU A 32 24.92 -5.43 46.69
C LEU A 32 25.76 -6.70 46.80
N TYR A 33 26.91 -6.73 46.12
CA TYR A 33 27.87 -7.83 46.21
C TYR A 33 28.35 -8.03 47.66
N PHE A 34 28.66 -6.95 48.38
CA PHE A 34 29.09 -7.03 49.79
C PHE A 34 27.94 -7.19 50.78
N HIS A 35 26.72 -6.74 50.45
CA HIS A 35 25.58 -6.79 51.36
C HIS A 35 24.81 -8.11 51.33
N CYS A 36 24.68 -8.74 50.15
CA CYS A 36 23.88 -9.96 49.96
C CYS A 36 24.75 -11.16 49.62
N LYS A 37 24.52 -12.31 50.27
CA LYS A 37 25.26 -13.57 50.00
C LYS A 37 25.23 -14.04 48.53
N ASN A 38 24.22 -13.63 47.75
CA ASN A 38 24.07 -13.98 46.33
C ASN A 38 24.24 -12.76 45.39
N GLY A 39 24.84 -11.66 45.86
CA GLY A 39 25.00 -10.43 45.06
C GLY A 39 25.95 -10.57 43.86
N SER A 40 26.69 -11.68 43.76
CA SER A 40 27.59 -12.00 42.64
C SER A 40 26.88 -12.06 41.28
N TRP A 41 25.63 -12.54 41.21
CA TRP A 41 24.86 -12.59 39.98
C TRP A 41 24.62 -11.21 39.36
N VAL A 42 24.42 -10.20 40.20
CA VAL A 42 24.22 -8.81 39.77
C VAL A 42 25.52 -8.27 39.16
N LEU A 43 26.65 -8.51 39.81
CA LEU A 43 27.96 -8.09 39.31
C LEU A 43 28.29 -8.75 37.96
N ILE A 44 28.01 -10.04 37.80
CA ILE A 44 28.19 -10.76 36.53
C ILE A 44 27.36 -10.12 35.41
N ALA A 45 26.08 -9.81 35.66
CA ALA A 45 25.23 -9.15 34.67
C ALA A 45 25.77 -7.78 34.25
N PHE A 46 26.32 -6.99 35.19
CA PHE A 46 26.98 -5.72 34.87
C PHE A 46 28.26 -5.92 34.07
N CYS A 47 29.11 -6.89 34.42
CA CYS A 47 30.32 -7.19 33.65
C CYS A 47 29.98 -7.59 32.19
N ILE A 48 28.93 -8.38 31.97
CA ILE A 48 28.44 -8.72 30.63
C ILE A 48 28.00 -7.46 29.89
N TYR A 49 27.23 -6.59 30.54
CA TYR A 49 26.84 -5.30 29.97
C TYR A 49 28.06 -4.42 29.62
N LEU A 50 29.09 -4.38 30.48
CA LEU A 50 30.32 -3.64 30.19
C LEU A 50 31.02 -4.18 28.95
N ALA A 51 31.14 -5.51 28.87
CA ALA A 51 31.79 -6.18 27.76
C ALA A 51 31.06 -5.88 26.46
N ASP A 52 29.72 -5.89 26.46
CA ASP A 52 28.90 -5.51 25.30
C ASP A 52 29.12 -4.04 24.90
N VAL A 53 29.11 -3.11 25.86
CA VAL A 53 29.37 -1.67 25.59
C VAL A 53 30.77 -1.45 25.02
N ILE A 54 31.79 -2.12 25.59
CA ILE A 54 33.17 -2.05 25.09
C ILE A 54 33.26 -2.66 23.69
N PHE A 55 32.61 -3.80 23.46
CA PHE A 55 32.59 -4.46 22.17
C PHE A 55 31.98 -3.55 21.09
N VAL A 56 30.82 -2.94 21.37
CA VAL A 56 30.18 -1.99 20.44
C VAL A 56 31.06 -0.75 20.21
N ALA A 57 31.67 -0.20 21.26
CA ALA A 57 32.55 0.95 21.15
C ALA A 57 33.82 0.67 20.34
N ALA A 58 34.43 -0.51 20.50
CA ALA A 58 35.69 -0.87 19.86
C ALA A 58 35.51 -1.40 18.42
N PHE A 59 34.47 -2.22 18.19
CA PHE A 59 34.34 -2.99 16.95
C PHE A 59 33.15 -2.59 16.08
N ARG A 60 32.15 -1.88 16.62
CA ARG A 60 30.95 -1.45 15.86
C ARG A 60 30.78 0.06 15.76
N THR A 61 31.80 0.84 16.13
CA THR A 61 31.77 2.29 16.03
C THR A 61 32.67 2.75 14.89
N TYR A 62 32.07 3.43 13.92
CA TYR A 62 32.74 3.91 12.70
C TYR A 62 32.64 5.42 12.62
N LYS A 63 33.75 6.06 12.21
CA LYS A 63 33.76 7.47 11.84
C LYS A 63 33.64 7.58 10.32
N VAL A 64 32.54 8.17 9.85
CA VAL A 64 32.36 8.50 8.44
C VAL A 64 32.73 9.96 8.25
N GLU A 65 33.75 10.25 7.44
CA GLU A 65 34.25 11.61 7.25
C GLU A 65 33.39 12.42 6.27
N HIS A 66 32.87 11.75 5.25
CA HIS A 66 32.07 12.36 4.18
C HIS A 66 30.66 11.79 4.19
N SER A 67 29.78 12.34 5.04
CA SER A 67 28.35 12.03 5.02
C SER A 67 27.55 13.20 4.46
N LYS A 68 26.63 12.93 3.54
CA LYS A 68 25.85 13.94 2.82
C LYS A 68 24.49 14.14 3.49
N PHE A 69 24.18 15.38 3.85
CA PHE A 69 22.90 15.76 4.43
C PHE A 69 22.03 16.51 3.42
N GLN A 70 20.78 16.08 3.28
CA GLN A 70 19.78 16.71 2.40
C GLN A 70 18.46 16.90 3.16
N ILE A 71 17.78 18.03 2.95
CA ILE A 71 16.46 18.28 3.53
C ILE A 71 15.38 17.83 2.55
N ILE A 72 14.37 17.13 3.06
CA ILE A 72 13.21 16.63 2.32
C ILE A 72 11.97 16.97 3.16
N GLY A 73 11.25 18.03 2.79
CA GLY A 73 10.11 18.51 3.57
C GLY A 73 10.47 18.72 5.05
N LYS A 74 9.81 17.98 5.95
CA LYS A 74 10.09 17.98 7.41
C LYS A 74 11.05 16.88 7.87
N CYS A 75 11.84 16.34 6.96
CA CYS A 75 12.82 15.29 7.24
C CYS A 75 14.22 15.69 6.78
N VAL A 76 15.22 15.09 7.42
CA VAL A 76 16.62 15.20 7.03
C VAL A 76 17.09 13.82 6.57
N LYS A 77 17.49 13.73 5.30
CA LYS A 77 18.16 12.56 4.75
C LYS A 77 19.65 12.64 5.03
N LEU A 78 20.21 11.52 5.48
CA LEU A 78 21.64 11.29 5.63
C LEU A 78 22.03 10.15 4.70
N GLN A 79 23.08 10.34 3.91
CA GLN A 79 23.67 9.32 3.04
C GLN A 79 25.14 9.16 3.40
N PHE A 80 25.60 7.93 3.56
CA PHE A 80 27.00 7.62 3.85
C PHE A 80 27.47 6.36 3.11
N ARG A 81 28.77 6.27 2.85
CA ARG A 81 29.40 5.06 2.29
C ARG A 81 29.58 4.01 3.38
N ASN A 82 29.23 2.76 3.09
CA ASN A 82 29.30 1.65 4.03
C ASN A 82 30.76 1.37 4.44
N PRO A 83 31.06 1.30 5.75
CA PRO A 83 32.35 0.82 6.25
C PRO A 83 32.63 -0.64 5.83
N PRO A 84 33.90 -1.08 5.73
CA PRO A 84 34.23 -2.43 5.23
C PRO A 84 33.66 -3.60 6.05
N THR A 85 33.46 -3.40 7.35
CA THR A 85 32.89 -4.40 8.29
C THR A 85 31.41 -4.16 8.56
N PHE A 86 30.77 -3.27 7.80
CA PHE A 86 29.36 -2.96 7.89
C PHE A 86 28.60 -3.93 7.01
N ASP A 87 27.93 -4.89 7.64
CA ASP A 87 27.13 -5.88 6.92
C ASP A 87 25.95 -5.18 6.20
N VAL A 88 25.84 -5.46 4.90
CA VAL A 88 25.01 -4.76 3.92
C VAL A 88 23.66 -5.47 3.75
N ASP A 89 23.42 -6.57 4.47
CA ASP A 89 22.13 -7.28 4.45
C ASP A 89 21.08 -6.51 5.29
N HIS A 90 20.58 -5.44 4.66
CA HIS A 90 19.87 -4.31 5.22
C HIS A 90 18.52 -4.64 5.89
N LEU A 91 18.53 -5.09 7.15
CA LEU A 91 17.34 -5.15 8.01
C LEU A 91 17.67 -4.69 9.42
N GLY A 92 18.02 -3.42 9.57
CA GLY A 92 18.48 -2.90 10.85
C GLY A 92 18.35 -1.40 11.05
N TYR A 93 18.84 -0.98 12.21
CA TYR A 93 19.00 0.42 12.56
C TYR A 93 20.45 0.68 12.99
N VAL A 94 20.87 1.94 12.92
CA VAL A 94 22.15 2.39 13.44
C VAL A 94 21.93 3.52 14.42
N ASN A 95 22.83 3.63 15.40
CA ASN A 95 22.91 4.81 16.24
C ASN A 95 23.87 5.81 15.60
N ILE A 96 23.44 7.05 15.42
CA ILE A 96 24.29 8.11 14.87
C ILE A 96 24.61 9.15 15.93
N CYS A 97 25.84 9.64 15.92
CA CYS A 97 26.26 10.81 16.66
C CYS A 97 26.80 11.86 15.68
N VAL A 98 26.26 13.08 15.79
CA VAL A 98 26.57 14.21 14.91
C VAL A 98 27.44 15.20 15.70
N PRO A 99 28.78 15.06 15.68
CA PRO A 99 29.68 15.70 16.64
C PRO A 99 29.73 17.23 16.53
N TRP A 100 29.36 17.77 15.37
CA TRP A 100 29.27 19.21 15.12
C TRP A 100 27.97 19.83 15.64
N LEU A 101 27.00 19.01 16.04
CA LEU A 101 25.77 19.43 16.70
C LEU A 101 25.84 19.17 18.21
N ASP A 102 26.15 17.93 18.60
CA ASP A 102 26.40 17.52 19.99
C ASP A 102 27.33 16.29 19.98
N LYS A 103 28.43 16.34 20.74
CA LYS A 103 29.43 15.27 20.79
C LYS A 103 29.00 14.06 21.62
N SER A 104 27.95 14.20 22.43
CA SER A 104 27.55 13.21 23.43
C SER A 104 26.29 12.43 23.07
N GLN A 105 25.51 12.90 22.10
CA GLN A 105 24.18 12.36 21.78
C GLN A 105 24.20 11.33 20.66
N TRP A 106 23.66 10.15 20.96
CA TRP A 106 23.48 9.05 20.03
C TRP A 106 21.98 8.80 19.82
N HIS A 107 21.58 8.75 18.54
CA HIS A 107 20.18 8.57 18.17
C HIS A 107 20.04 7.41 17.19
N ALA A 108 19.11 6.50 17.47
CA ALA A 108 18.82 5.36 16.60
C ALA A 108 18.02 5.83 15.38
N PHE A 109 18.35 5.32 14.19
CA PHE A 109 17.55 5.49 12.98
C PHE A 109 17.64 4.25 12.11
N SER A 110 16.52 3.88 11.48
CA SER A 110 16.45 2.76 10.54
C SER A 110 17.25 3.06 9.28
N CYS A 111 17.94 2.04 8.78
CA CYS A 111 18.71 2.11 7.54
C CYS A 111 17.89 1.57 6.38
N TYR A 112 18.15 2.08 5.19
CA TYR A 112 17.73 1.48 3.93
C TYR A 112 18.83 1.68 2.87
N PRO A 113 18.95 0.76 1.90
CA PRO A 113 19.95 0.87 0.83
C PRO A 113 19.70 2.12 -0.02
N SER A 114 20.78 2.75 -0.48
CA SER A 114 20.67 3.83 -1.45
C SER A 114 20.34 3.25 -2.84
N PRO A 115 19.28 3.73 -3.51
CA PRO A 115 18.90 3.24 -4.83
C PRO A 115 19.85 3.73 -5.93
N THR A 116 20.60 4.81 -5.70
CA THR A 116 21.55 5.37 -6.67
C THR A 116 22.96 4.81 -6.52
N HIS A 117 23.34 4.36 -5.32
CA HIS A 117 24.69 3.87 -5.04
C HIS A 117 24.66 2.59 -4.19
N PRO A 118 25.09 1.42 -4.73
CA PRO A 118 25.01 0.14 -4.02
C PRO A 118 25.86 0.09 -2.73
N ASP A 119 26.95 0.85 -2.66
CA ASP A 119 27.84 0.89 -1.48
C ASP A 119 27.41 1.92 -0.42
N HIS A 120 26.22 2.50 -0.55
CA HIS A 120 25.77 3.57 0.36
C HIS A 120 24.49 3.17 1.10
N THR A 121 24.45 3.54 2.37
CA THR A 121 23.26 3.45 3.21
C THR A 121 22.66 4.84 3.38
N GLU A 122 21.33 4.90 3.35
CA GLU A 122 20.55 6.10 3.61
C GLU A 122 19.71 5.95 4.88
N LEU A 123 19.46 7.10 5.52
CA LEU A 123 18.56 7.23 6.66
C LEU A 123 17.70 8.46 6.45
N CYS A 124 16.47 8.42 6.95
CA CYS A 124 15.57 9.55 6.91
C CYS A 124 15.09 9.89 8.32
N MET A 125 15.42 11.09 8.78
CA MET A 125 15.18 11.57 10.14
C MET A 125 14.06 12.59 10.15
N GLN A 126 12.91 12.24 10.74
CA GLN A 126 11.80 13.17 10.88
C GLN A 126 12.04 14.18 12.00
N VAL A 127 11.74 15.45 11.75
CA VAL A 127 11.80 16.51 12.76
C VAL A 127 10.67 16.32 13.78
N SER A 128 11.01 15.78 14.95
CA SER A 128 10.06 15.42 16.01
C SER A 128 10.50 15.85 17.41
N GLY A 129 11.81 15.95 17.65
CA GLY A 129 12.39 16.32 18.95
C GLY A 129 13.41 17.47 18.87
N ASP A 130 13.91 17.88 20.03
CA ASP A 130 14.86 19.01 20.17
C ASP A 130 16.12 18.82 19.33
N TRP A 131 16.70 17.61 19.34
CA TRP A 131 17.91 17.29 18.59
C TRP A 131 17.67 17.35 17.08
N THR A 132 16.62 16.66 16.59
CA THR A 132 16.25 16.66 15.16
C THR A 132 15.88 18.06 14.65
N THR A 133 15.27 18.90 15.51
CA THR A 133 14.95 20.29 15.17
C THR A 133 16.20 21.15 15.04
N LYS A 134 17.17 20.98 15.94
CA LYS A 134 18.46 21.69 15.82
C LYS A 134 19.24 21.21 14.60
N LEU A 135 19.25 19.90 14.32
CA LEU A 135 19.86 19.34 13.11
C LEU A 135 19.24 19.97 11.86
N PHE A 136 17.91 19.97 11.76
CA PHE A 136 17.18 20.58 10.64
C PHE A 136 17.55 22.06 10.47
N LYS A 137 17.44 22.87 11.52
CA LYS A 137 17.77 24.31 11.48
C LYS A 137 19.22 24.57 11.05
N SER A 138 20.16 23.75 11.50
CA SER A 138 21.57 23.89 11.16
C SER A 138 21.88 23.58 9.69
N LEU A 139 21.06 22.73 9.06
CA LEU A 139 21.18 22.35 7.66
C LEU A 139 20.32 23.22 6.73
N SER A 140 19.30 23.91 7.26
CA SER A 140 18.46 24.83 6.48
C SER A 140 19.26 25.96 5.83
N ALA A 141 20.43 26.32 6.39
CA ALA A 141 21.28 27.36 5.84
C ALA A 141 22.09 26.89 4.62
N ARG A 142 22.63 25.66 4.63
CA ARG A 142 23.36 25.04 3.52
C ARG A 142 23.32 23.51 3.64
N GLN A 143 22.99 22.82 2.54
CA GLN A 143 23.31 21.39 2.42
C GLN A 143 24.81 21.21 2.60
N SER A 144 25.21 20.19 3.36
CA SER A 144 26.62 20.06 3.72
C SER A 144 27.06 18.60 3.79
N VAL A 145 28.33 18.40 3.44
CA VAL A 145 29.06 17.15 3.66
C VAL A 145 29.82 17.30 4.96
N ARG A 146 29.53 16.45 5.95
CA ARG A 146 30.10 16.57 7.30
C ARG A 146 30.41 15.21 7.92
N PRO A 147 31.32 15.15 8.91
CA PRO A 147 31.63 13.92 9.59
C PRO A 147 30.53 13.51 10.58
N VAL A 148 30.28 12.20 10.67
CA VAL A 148 29.31 11.57 11.57
C VAL A 148 29.92 10.30 12.16
N TRP A 149 29.57 10.00 13.40
CA TRP A 149 29.86 8.72 14.03
C TRP A 149 28.67 7.80 13.90
N ILE A 150 28.91 6.54 13.56
CA ILE A 150 27.88 5.53 13.33
C ILE A 150 28.19 4.32 14.19
N GLN A 151 27.18 3.81 14.87
CA GLN A 151 27.22 2.61 15.69
C GLN A 151 26.23 1.60 15.14
N GLY A 152 26.70 0.40 14.81
CA GLY A 152 25.87 -0.67 14.24
C GLY A 152 26.57 -1.46 13.15
N PRO A 153 25.84 -2.17 12.29
CA PRO A 153 24.37 -2.27 12.26
C PRO A 153 23.81 -3.05 13.46
N PHE A 154 22.59 -2.71 13.90
CA PHE A 154 21.84 -3.46 14.90
C PHE A 154 20.62 -4.14 14.26
N ALA A 155 20.35 -5.36 14.69
CA ALA A 155 19.22 -6.16 14.26
C ALA A 155 17.89 -5.47 14.59
N SER A 156 17.00 -5.40 13.60
CA SER A 156 15.62 -4.94 13.78
C SER A 156 14.66 -6.12 13.97
N PRO A 157 13.50 -5.94 14.61
CA PRO A 157 12.44 -6.95 14.67
C PRO A 157 11.98 -7.47 13.29
N TYR A 158 12.16 -6.65 12.24
CA TYR A 158 11.90 -6.99 10.83
C TYR A 158 12.78 -8.16 10.34
N GLU A 159 13.99 -8.32 10.87
CA GLU A 159 14.92 -9.40 10.52
C GLU A 159 14.37 -10.79 10.88
N LYS A 160 13.74 -10.93 12.05
CA LYS A 160 13.10 -12.20 12.48
C LYS A 160 11.77 -12.51 11.78
N SER A 161 11.33 -11.68 10.85
CA SER A 161 10.12 -11.91 10.04
C SER A 161 10.44 -12.37 8.64
N VAL A 162 11.73 -12.34 8.25
CA VAL A 162 12.28 -12.83 6.99
C VAL A 162 12.04 -14.32 6.78
N GLU A 163 11.75 -15.08 7.85
CA GLU A 163 11.50 -16.52 7.81
C GLU A 163 10.17 -16.92 7.16
N ARG A 164 9.39 -15.98 6.62
CA ARG A 164 8.02 -16.19 6.09
C ARG A 164 7.96 -15.92 4.59
N ASP A 165 7.08 -16.65 3.89
CA ASP A 165 6.96 -16.58 2.43
C ASP A 165 6.26 -15.30 1.95
N ASN A 166 5.22 -14.89 2.68
CA ASN A 166 4.37 -13.76 2.38
C ASN A 166 4.44 -12.70 3.49
N LEU A 167 4.76 -11.47 3.14
CA LEU A 167 4.90 -10.36 4.08
C LEU A 167 3.88 -9.26 3.80
N ILE A 168 3.22 -8.79 4.86
CA ILE A 168 2.39 -7.57 4.84
C ILE A 168 3.07 -6.53 5.71
N MET A 169 3.63 -5.51 5.08
CA MET A 169 4.31 -4.40 5.73
C MET A 169 3.39 -3.20 5.76
N VAL A 170 2.95 -2.82 6.94
CA VAL A 170 2.17 -1.61 7.17
C VAL A 170 3.10 -0.54 7.72
N ALA A 171 3.10 0.64 7.11
CA ALA A 171 3.95 1.74 7.52
C ALA A 171 3.11 3.01 7.74
N SER A 172 3.50 3.85 8.71
CA SER A 172 2.91 5.18 8.84
C SER A 172 3.95 6.29 8.87
N GLY A 173 3.79 7.31 8.01
CA GLY A 173 4.72 8.44 7.90
C GLY A 173 6.15 7.97 7.61
N ILE A 174 7.12 8.42 8.41
CA ILE A 174 8.54 8.04 8.31
C ILE A 174 8.81 6.55 8.58
N GLY A 175 7.84 5.84 9.18
CA GLY A 175 7.90 4.41 9.44
C GLY A 175 7.93 3.54 8.18
N ILE A 176 7.97 4.13 6.99
CA ILE A 176 8.25 3.41 5.74
C ILE A 176 9.71 2.94 5.65
N THR A 177 10.64 3.59 6.34
CA THR A 177 12.08 3.31 6.18
C THR A 177 12.48 1.83 6.41
N PRO A 178 12.01 1.11 7.45
CA PRO A 178 12.30 -0.32 7.58
C PRO A 178 11.63 -1.16 6.48
N ALA A 179 10.46 -0.74 6.01
CA ALA A 179 9.75 -1.43 4.94
C ALA A 179 10.49 -1.29 3.59
N LEU A 180 11.12 -0.15 3.30
CA LEU A 180 11.97 0.01 2.11
C LEU A 180 13.18 -0.92 2.15
N SER A 181 13.81 -1.01 3.32
CA SER A 181 14.91 -1.93 3.55
C SER A 181 14.50 -3.38 3.28
N CYS A 182 13.31 -3.76 3.76
CA CYS A 182 12.73 -5.08 3.54
C CYS A 182 12.33 -5.33 2.09
N LEU A 183 11.78 -4.33 1.39
CA LEU A 183 11.44 -4.43 -0.04
C LEU A 183 12.69 -4.67 -0.89
N SER A 184 13.76 -3.92 -0.63
CA SER A 184 15.02 -4.08 -1.37
C SER A 184 15.70 -5.42 -1.08
N ALA A 185 15.69 -5.88 0.18
CA ALA A 185 16.32 -7.14 0.56
C ALA A 185 15.53 -8.39 0.12
N LEU A 186 14.20 -8.36 0.21
CA LEU A 186 13.36 -9.55 0.04
C LEU A 186 12.49 -9.55 -1.22
N GLY A 187 12.29 -8.40 -1.87
CA GLY A 187 11.34 -8.26 -2.99
C GLY A 187 11.62 -9.18 -4.17
N GLY A 188 12.86 -9.64 -4.36
CA GLY A 188 13.23 -10.60 -5.40
C GLY A 188 12.98 -12.07 -5.04
N SER A 189 12.85 -12.41 -3.76
CA SER A 189 12.77 -13.81 -3.29
C SER A 189 11.44 -14.17 -2.61
N ARG A 190 10.67 -13.15 -2.20
CA ARG A 190 9.44 -13.28 -1.41
C ARG A 190 8.36 -12.34 -1.92
N ARG A 191 7.11 -12.66 -1.60
CA ARG A 191 5.96 -11.81 -1.91
C ARG A 191 5.81 -10.77 -0.82
N THR A 192 6.13 -9.53 -1.16
CA THR A 192 6.13 -8.39 -0.23
C THR A 192 5.01 -7.42 -0.58
N ASN A 193 4.05 -7.27 0.33
CA ASN A 193 2.95 -6.32 0.19
C ASN A 193 3.18 -5.12 1.11
N LEU A 194 3.14 -3.91 0.55
CA LEU A 194 3.28 -2.66 1.29
C LEU A 194 1.93 -1.94 1.39
N ILE A 195 1.56 -1.55 2.62
CA ILE A 195 0.47 -0.63 2.89
C ILE A 195 1.07 0.59 3.62
N TRP A 196 1.25 1.69 2.91
CA TRP A 196 1.85 2.89 3.48
C TRP A 196 0.82 3.99 3.70
N ILE A 197 0.68 4.44 4.94
CA ILE A 197 -0.24 5.50 5.33
C ILE A 197 0.57 6.77 5.59
N CYS A 198 0.48 7.76 4.71
CA CYS A 198 1.24 8.99 4.83
C CYS A 198 0.35 10.23 4.77
N ARG A 199 0.72 11.27 5.53
CA ARG A 199 0.06 12.59 5.50
C ARG A 199 0.94 13.65 4.84
N ASP A 200 2.25 13.46 4.88
CA ASP A 200 3.22 14.45 4.42
C ASP A 200 3.48 14.23 2.92
N PRO A 201 3.10 15.17 2.03
CA PRO A 201 3.28 15.03 0.59
C PRO A 201 4.75 14.87 0.21
N SER A 202 5.66 15.63 0.86
CA SER A 202 7.09 15.60 0.56
C SER A 202 7.75 14.24 0.77
N LEU A 203 7.20 13.40 1.65
CA LEU A 203 7.69 12.03 1.83
C LEU A 203 7.29 11.15 0.66
N ILE A 204 6.05 11.27 0.18
CA ILE A 204 5.54 10.50 -0.95
C ILE A 204 6.31 10.90 -2.21
N GLU A 205 6.39 12.20 -2.49
CA GLU A 205 7.09 12.76 -3.65
C GLU A 205 8.57 12.37 -3.69
N PHE A 206 9.19 12.19 -2.52
CA PHE A 206 10.59 11.77 -2.44
C PHE A 206 10.76 10.26 -2.61
N PHE A 207 10.01 9.44 -1.88
CA PHE A 207 10.25 7.99 -1.85
C PHE A 207 9.66 7.28 -3.05
N VAL A 208 8.46 7.68 -3.49
CA VAL A 208 7.73 6.94 -4.52
C VAL A 208 8.49 6.81 -5.85
N PRO A 209 9.09 7.89 -6.39
CA PRO A 209 9.83 7.81 -7.65
C PRO A 209 11.16 7.05 -7.55
N VAL A 210 11.67 6.90 -6.33
CA VAL A 210 13.03 6.46 -6.05
C VAL A 210 13.09 4.99 -5.60
N VAL A 211 11.97 4.44 -5.15
CA VAL A 211 11.87 3.07 -4.66
C VAL A 211 11.70 2.09 -5.81
N THR A 212 12.46 1.00 -5.77
CA THR A 212 12.26 -0.15 -6.66
C THR A 212 11.12 -1.02 -6.13
N TRP A 213 10.00 -1.03 -6.86
CA TRP A 213 8.81 -1.78 -6.49
C TRP A 213 8.89 -3.22 -7.02
N PRO A 214 8.87 -4.24 -6.15
CA PRO A 214 8.89 -5.64 -6.59
C PRO A 214 7.57 -5.99 -7.30
N GLU A 215 7.64 -6.71 -8.42
CA GLU A 215 6.46 -7.11 -9.20
C GLU A 215 5.56 -8.11 -8.44
N SER A 216 6.15 -8.87 -7.50
CA SER A 216 5.52 -9.98 -6.79
C SER A 216 4.58 -9.55 -5.65
N GLY A 217 4.18 -8.28 -5.53
CA GLY A 217 3.30 -7.83 -4.44
C GLY A 217 2.65 -6.47 -4.64
N TRP A 218 1.64 -6.18 -3.83
CA TRP A 218 0.88 -4.92 -3.87
C TRP A 218 1.59 -3.80 -3.12
N ALA A 219 1.64 -2.60 -3.70
CA ALA A 219 2.11 -1.38 -3.04
C ALA A 219 0.99 -0.33 -2.94
N LEU A 220 0.27 -0.33 -1.82
CA LEU A 220 -0.89 0.54 -1.59
C LEU A 220 -0.49 1.74 -0.74
N ILE A 221 -0.51 2.93 -1.34
CA ILE A 221 -0.08 4.18 -0.70
C ILE A 221 -1.32 5.02 -0.38
N TYR A 222 -1.69 5.08 0.89
CA TYR A 222 -2.80 5.87 1.40
C TYR A 222 -2.34 7.27 1.78
N TYR A 223 -2.68 8.25 0.92
CA TYR A 223 -2.43 9.65 1.18
C TYR A 223 -3.59 10.29 1.95
N THR A 224 -3.27 10.78 3.15
CA THR A 224 -4.22 11.41 4.09
C THR A 224 -3.99 12.91 4.26
N GLY A 225 -3.08 13.49 3.48
CA GLY A 225 -2.81 14.92 3.47
C GLY A 225 -3.85 15.70 2.68
N LYS A 226 -3.88 17.02 2.89
CA LYS A 226 -4.80 17.94 2.20
C LYS A 226 -4.19 18.56 0.94
N ASN A 227 -2.88 18.71 0.91
CA ASN A 227 -2.17 19.35 -0.19
C ASN A 227 -2.17 18.42 -1.41
N PRO A 228 -2.21 18.93 -2.65
CA PRO A 228 -1.97 18.09 -3.83
C PRO A 228 -0.56 17.48 -3.78
N LEU A 229 -0.37 16.38 -4.51
CA LEU A 229 0.92 15.72 -4.66
C LEU A 229 1.54 16.20 -5.97
N GLU A 230 2.80 16.63 -5.91
CA GLU A 230 3.58 17.07 -7.07
C GLU A 230 4.59 15.97 -7.42
N LEU A 231 4.14 14.96 -8.15
CA LEU A 231 5.03 13.92 -8.68
C LEU A 231 5.76 14.44 -9.93
N PRO A 232 6.98 13.95 -10.22
CA PRO A 232 7.67 14.29 -11.46
C PRO A 232 6.79 13.97 -12.68
N SER A 233 6.72 14.87 -13.66
CA SER A 233 5.84 14.75 -14.83
C SER A 233 6.12 13.50 -15.69
N ASP A 234 7.35 13.03 -15.61
CA ASP A 234 7.91 11.85 -16.27
C ASP A 234 7.75 10.55 -15.46
N PHE A 235 7.26 10.63 -14.21
CA PHE A 235 7.09 9.47 -13.36
C PHE A 235 5.73 8.79 -13.57
N GLN A 236 5.76 7.59 -14.15
CA GLN A 236 4.58 6.72 -14.23
C GLN A 236 4.61 5.69 -13.10
N MET A 237 3.46 5.54 -12.42
CA MET A 237 3.32 4.52 -11.38
C MET A 237 3.39 3.11 -11.98
N PRO A 238 4.09 2.17 -11.32
CA PRO A 238 4.06 0.77 -11.73
C PRO A 238 2.66 0.19 -11.47
N GLY A 239 2.25 -0.78 -12.30
CA GLY A 239 0.87 -1.30 -12.30
C GLY A 239 0.42 -1.96 -11.00
N ASN A 240 1.36 -2.42 -10.16
CA ASN A 240 1.11 -3.00 -8.84
C ASN A 240 1.16 -1.97 -7.69
N ALA A 241 1.42 -0.69 -7.98
CA ALA A 241 1.44 0.39 -7.00
C ALA A 241 0.31 1.40 -7.26
N LYS A 242 -0.39 1.81 -6.19
CA LYS A 242 -1.48 2.78 -6.32
C LYS A 242 -1.46 3.79 -5.17
N ILE A 243 -1.59 5.07 -5.52
CA ILE A 243 -1.89 6.13 -4.53
C ILE A 243 -3.40 6.26 -4.40
N ILE A 244 -3.89 6.11 -3.17
CA ILE A 244 -5.30 6.19 -2.81
C ILE A 244 -5.46 7.34 -1.83
N ARG A 245 -6.41 8.25 -2.10
CA ARG A 245 -6.74 9.31 -1.14
C ARG A 245 -7.68 8.77 -0.07
N GLY A 246 -7.37 9.06 1.19
CA GLY A 246 -8.17 8.64 2.34
C GLY A 246 -7.48 7.65 3.27
N ARG A 247 -8.23 7.12 4.23
CA ARG A 247 -7.73 6.16 5.22
C ARG A 247 -8.09 4.72 4.81
N PRO A 248 -7.17 3.76 4.98
CA PRO A 248 -7.48 2.36 4.69
C PRO A 248 -8.43 1.77 5.73
N GLN A 249 -9.34 0.92 5.26
CA GLN A 249 -10.09 0.01 6.12
C GLN A 249 -9.30 -1.30 6.27
N LEU A 250 -8.30 -1.30 7.16
CA LEU A 250 -7.36 -2.42 7.31
C LEU A 250 -8.04 -3.76 7.61
N ASN A 251 -9.16 -3.72 8.35
CA ASN A 251 -9.95 -4.91 8.70
C ASN A 251 -10.58 -5.60 7.50
N PHE A 252 -10.80 -4.89 6.39
CA PHE A 252 -11.32 -5.46 5.15
C PHE A 252 -10.17 -5.75 4.16
N LEU A 253 -9.26 -4.78 4.03
CA LEU A 253 -8.17 -4.81 3.07
C LEU A 253 -7.19 -5.97 3.28
N ILE A 254 -6.74 -6.20 4.53
CA ILE A 254 -5.73 -7.23 4.82
C ILE A 254 -6.26 -8.64 4.51
N PRO A 255 -7.46 -9.03 4.99
CA PRO A 255 -8.04 -10.32 4.64
C PRO A 255 -8.27 -10.51 3.14
N GLU A 256 -8.74 -9.47 2.45
CA GLU A 256 -8.96 -9.52 1.00
C GLU A 256 -7.65 -9.70 0.23
N LEU A 257 -6.60 -9.00 0.65
CA LEU A 257 -5.26 -9.15 0.08
C LEU A 257 -4.70 -10.57 0.28
N ILE A 258 -4.84 -11.13 1.48
CA ILE A 258 -4.44 -12.53 1.73
C ILE A 258 -5.27 -13.46 0.86
N ASN A 259 -6.57 -13.19 0.71
CA ASN A 259 -7.45 -14.01 -0.10
C ASN A 259 -7.03 -14.04 -1.56
N SER A 260 -6.90 -12.88 -2.20
CA SER A 260 -6.48 -12.75 -3.60
C SER A 260 -5.17 -13.48 -3.86
N ILE A 261 -4.21 -13.38 -2.95
CA ILE A 261 -2.91 -14.04 -3.09
C ILE A 261 -3.01 -15.56 -2.90
N GLU A 262 -3.81 -16.04 -1.96
CA GLU A 262 -3.97 -17.47 -1.69
C GLU A 262 -4.86 -18.18 -2.71
N THR A 263 -5.81 -17.46 -3.33
CA THR A 263 -6.67 -17.97 -4.41
C THR A 263 -6.05 -17.79 -5.79
N GLU A 264 -4.90 -17.11 -5.89
CA GLU A 264 -4.26 -16.72 -7.16
C GLU A 264 -5.22 -15.96 -8.10
N ASP A 265 -6.16 -15.23 -7.52
CA ASP A 265 -7.20 -14.48 -8.25
C ASP A 265 -6.85 -12.99 -8.22
N ALA A 266 -6.74 -12.38 -9.41
CA ALA A 266 -6.30 -11.00 -9.61
C ALA A 266 -4.91 -10.67 -9.02
N LEU A 267 -3.88 -11.45 -9.36
CA LEU A 267 -2.51 -11.19 -8.90
C LEU A 267 -1.94 -9.90 -9.52
N PRO A 268 -1.07 -9.16 -8.79
CA PRO A 268 -0.41 -7.98 -9.32
C PRO A 268 0.39 -8.25 -10.60
N GLU A 269 0.99 -9.45 -10.69
CA GLU A 269 1.81 -9.88 -11.83
C GLU A 269 0.98 -10.03 -13.11
N ASP A 270 -0.26 -10.50 -12.99
CA ASP A 270 -1.18 -10.70 -14.11
C ASP A 270 -1.71 -9.38 -14.64
N LEU A 271 -1.90 -8.39 -13.76
CA LEU A 271 -2.23 -7.02 -14.17
C LEU A 271 -1.06 -6.35 -14.90
N ILE A 272 0.18 -6.54 -14.42
CA ILE A 272 1.37 -6.02 -15.10
C ILE A 272 1.53 -6.65 -16.48
N LYS A 273 1.36 -7.98 -16.59
CA LYS A 273 1.42 -8.70 -17.88
C LYS A 273 0.33 -8.23 -18.83
N THR A 274 -0.93 -8.21 -18.38
CA THR A 274 -2.06 -7.72 -19.18
C THR A 274 -1.83 -6.28 -19.65
N ASN A 275 -1.32 -5.39 -18.80
CA ASN A 275 -1.00 -4.02 -19.21
C ASN A 275 0.15 -3.96 -20.23
N LYS A 276 1.21 -4.76 -20.07
CA LYS A 276 2.32 -4.85 -21.03
C LYS A 276 1.83 -5.40 -22.37
N GLU A 277 1.09 -6.50 -22.37
CA GLU A 277 0.50 -7.13 -23.56
C GLU A 277 -0.48 -6.19 -24.27
N ASN A 278 -1.34 -5.50 -23.53
CA ASN A 278 -2.23 -4.49 -24.10
C ASN A 278 -1.43 -3.34 -24.71
N SER A 279 -0.36 -2.86 -24.07
CA SER A 279 0.49 -1.80 -24.62
C SER A 279 1.27 -2.21 -25.88
N GLU A 280 1.70 -3.48 -25.96
CA GLU A 280 2.40 -4.02 -27.12
C GLU A 280 1.44 -4.31 -28.28
N SER A 281 0.30 -4.94 -28.01
CA SER A 281 -0.79 -5.11 -28.98
C SER A 281 -1.28 -3.76 -29.52
N PHE A 282 -1.37 -2.75 -28.65
CA PHE A 282 -1.75 -1.41 -29.03
C PHE A 282 -0.72 -0.73 -29.95
N LYS A 283 0.58 -0.83 -29.61
CA LYS A 283 1.66 -0.33 -30.48
C LYS A 283 1.65 -1.02 -31.84
N MET A 284 1.48 -2.34 -31.87
CA MET A 284 1.33 -3.09 -33.12
C MET A 284 0.13 -2.60 -33.94
N SER A 285 -1.02 -2.37 -33.30
CA SER A 285 -2.21 -1.84 -33.99
C SER A 285 -1.95 -0.44 -34.58
N ILE A 286 -1.31 0.47 -33.84
CA ILE A 286 -0.96 1.80 -34.35
C ILE A 286 -0.01 1.74 -35.55
N ASP A 287 0.96 0.83 -35.54
CA ASP A 287 1.93 0.70 -36.64
C ASP A 287 1.29 0.24 -37.97
N ASP A 288 0.09 -0.36 -37.93
CA ASP A 288 -0.69 -0.74 -39.11
C ASP A 288 -1.43 0.45 -39.78
N ILE A 289 -1.41 1.64 -39.19
CA ILE A 289 -2.06 2.83 -39.77
C ILE A 289 -1.24 3.34 -40.97
N ASP A 290 -1.92 3.58 -42.10
CA ASP A 290 -1.30 4.09 -43.32
C ASP A 290 -0.89 5.57 -43.17
N ILE A 291 0.38 5.87 -43.46
CA ILE A 291 0.95 7.22 -43.40
C ILE A 291 0.35 8.11 -44.49
N ALA A 292 -0.15 7.55 -45.59
CA ALA A 292 -0.68 8.31 -46.72
C ALA A 292 -2.03 9.01 -46.44
N GLN A 293 -2.71 8.68 -45.33
CA GLN A 293 -3.95 9.32 -44.92
C GLN A 293 -3.72 10.74 -44.36
N PRO A 294 -4.70 11.65 -44.47
CA PRO A 294 -4.60 12.99 -43.90
C PRO A 294 -4.27 12.97 -42.39
N PRO A 295 -3.53 13.96 -41.86
CA PRO A 295 -3.14 14.02 -40.45
C PRO A 295 -4.31 13.90 -39.47
N VAL A 296 -5.45 14.52 -39.82
CA VAL A 296 -6.69 14.50 -39.02
C VAL A 296 -7.28 13.09 -38.96
N ASP A 297 -7.30 12.36 -40.07
CA ASP A 297 -7.83 11.00 -40.13
C ASP A 297 -6.94 10.01 -39.38
N ARG A 298 -5.61 10.19 -39.47
CA ARG A 298 -4.65 9.44 -38.63
C ARG A 298 -4.89 9.70 -37.15
N LEU A 299 -5.16 10.95 -36.77
CA LEU A 299 -5.49 11.33 -35.40
C LEU A 299 -6.81 10.68 -34.94
N ARG A 300 -7.86 10.72 -35.76
CA ARG A 300 -9.16 10.07 -35.47
C ARG A 300 -9.02 8.57 -35.25
N MET A 301 -8.23 7.89 -36.09
CA MET A 301 -7.96 6.46 -35.95
C MET A 301 -7.14 6.13 -34.69
N VAL A 302 -6.23 7.01 -34.28
CA VAL A 302 -5.48 6.85 -33.03
C VAL A 302 -6.41 7.07 -31.83
N ILE A 303 -7.27 8.10 -31.87
CA ILE A 303 -8.25 8.41 -30.83
C ILE A 303 -9.27 7.27 -30.65
N SER A 304 -9.85 6.75 -31.75
CA SER A 304 -10.82 5.65 -31.68
C SER A 304 -10.22 4.38 -31.08
N ARG A 305 -8.92 4.14 -31.32
CA ARG A 305 -8.19 3.00 -30.75
C ARG A 305 -7.73 3.23 -29.31
N LEU A 306 -7.53 4.48 -28.88
CA LEU A 306 -7.07 4.84 -27.53
C LEU A 306 -8.17 4.77 -26.47
N ILE A 307 -9.37 5.25 -26.80
CA ILE A 307 -10.43 5.46 -25.81
C ILE A 307 -11.12 4.15 -25.40
N GLY A 308 -10.99 3.09 -26.21
CA GLY A 308 -11.39 1.72 -25.85
C GLY A 308 -10.44 1.01 -24.90
N THR A 309 -9.23 1.54 -24.67
CA THR A 309 -8.14 0.84 -23.97
C THR A 309 -7.49 1.72 -22.90
N PHE A 310 -8.20 2.12 -21.85
CA PHE A 310 -7.60 2.62 -20.58
C PHE A 310 -7.34 4.12 -20.40
N ILE A 311 -7.79 5.05 -21.27
CA ILE A 311 -7.57 6.49 -21.05
C ILE A 311 -8.87 7.30 -21.23
N THR A 312 -9.23 8.11 -20.24
CA THR A 312 -10.35 9.07 -20.35
C THR A 312 -9.94 10.31 -21.16
N THR A 313 -10.91 11.00 -21.77
CA THR A 313 -10.63 12.21 -22.58
C THR A 313 -9.92 13.32 -21.79
N GLU A 314 -10.16 13.38 -20.48
CA GLU A 314 -9.50 14.33 -19.56
C GLU A 314 -8.04 13.99 -19.32
N GLU A 315 -7.74 12.70 -19.13
CA GLU A 315 -6.36 12.20 -18.99
C GLU A 315 -5.58 12.39 -20.29
N PHE A 316 -6.25 12.26 -21.44
CA PHE A 316 -5.65 12.48 -22.75
C PHE A 316 -5.26 13.95 -22.98
N TYR A 317 -6.12 14.91 -22.63
CA TYR A 317 -5.80 16.34 -22.73
C TYR A 317 -4.66 16.73 -21.78
N THR A 318 -4.70 16.24 -20.54
CA THR A 318 -3.68 16.53 -19.51
C THR A 318 -2.29 15.99 -19.87
N GLN A 319 -2.22 14.91 -20.65
CA GLN A 319 -0.93 14.37 -21.11
C GLN A 319 -0.24 15.27 -22.16
N PHE A 320 -1.01 16.08 -22.88
CA PHE A 320 -0.51 16.93 -23.96
C PHE A 320 -0.14 18.32 -23.43
N ASP A 321 -0.96 18.86 -22.53
CA ASP A 321 -0.74 20.15 -21.84
C ASP A 321 0.43 20.04 -20.86
N THR A 322 1.63 20.34 -21.34
CA THR A 322 2.86 20.06 -20.60
C THR A 322 3.19 21.18 -19.62
N ASP A 323 2.93 22.41 -20.03
CA ASP A 323 3.19 23.59 -19.21
C ASP A 323 2.01 23.97 -18.29
N GLN A 324 0.91 23.22 -18.37
CA GLN A 324 -0.30 23.36 -17.54
C GLN A 324 -0.94 24.73 -17.68
N ASP A 325 -0.85 25.33 -18.87
CA ASP A 325 -1.47 26.62 -19.17
C ASP A 325 -2.96 26.50 -19.59
N HIS A 326 -3.48 25.26 -19.59
CA HIS A 326 -4.84 24.89 -20.00
C HIS A 326 -5.15 25.14 -21.49
N SER A 327 -4.13 25.32 -22.31
CA SER A 327 -4.21 25.48 -23.77
C SER A 327 -3.22 24.53 -24.44
N LEU A 328 -3.57 23.97 -25.59
CA LEU A 328 -2.66 23.14 -26.37
C LEU A 328 -2.08 23.94 -27.53
N GLY A 329 -0.79 24.24 -27.45
CA GLY A 329 -0.04 24.79 -28.58
C GLY A 329 0.31 23.72 -29.62
N ALA A 330 0.59 24.14 -30.85
CA ALA A 330 0.97 23.23 -31.96
C ALA A 330 2.19 22.33 -31.62
N SER A 331 3.18 22.88 -30.91
CA SER A 331 4.36 22.11 -30.49
C SER A 331 4.05 21.05 -29.44
N GLU A 332 3.12 21.34 -28.53
CA GLU A 332 2.68 20.41 -27.48
C GLU A 332 1.82 19.30 -28.07
N LEU A 333 0.91 19.67 -28.97
CA LEU A 333 0.08 18.73 -29.72
C LEU A 333 0.96 17.73 -30.49
N ILE A 334 1.92 18.20 -31.29
CA ILE A 334 2.82 17.31 -32.04
C ILE A 334 3.64 16.44 -31.10
N ARG A 335 4.15 17.00 -29.99
CA ARG A 335 4.96 16.25 -29.03
C ARG A 335 4.15 15.16 -28.35
N GLY A 336 2.90 15.47 -27.99
CA GLY A 336 1.92 14.52 -27.46
C GLY A 336 1.64 13.40 -28.47
N LEU A 337 1.31 13.73 -29.71
CA LEU A 337 1.05 12.74 -30.77
C LEU A 337 2.28 11.88 -31.12
N SER A 338 3.45 12.50 -31.16
CA SER A 338 4.73 11.82 -31.40
C SER A 338 5.13 10.88 -30.26
N SER A 339 4.55 11.04 -29.07
CA SER A 339 4.74 10.10 -27.96
C SER A 339 4.03 8.76 -28.19
N PHE A 340 2.92 8.76 -28.95
CA PHE A 340 2.20 7.54 -29.33
C PHE A 340 2.85 6.86 -30.54
N SER A 341 3.12 7.61 -31.60
CA SER A 341 3.89 7.11 -32.75
C SER A 341 4.61 8.25 -33.47
N ARG A 342 5.94 8.22 -33.40
CA ARG A 342 6.79 9.15 -34.16
C ARG A 342 6.67 8.97 -35.67
N ARG A 343 6.22 7.82 -36.14
CA ARG A 343 6.08 7.51 -37.58
C ARG A 343 4.86 8.18 -38.20
N LEU A 344 3.75 8.26 -37.46
CA LEU A 344 2.47 8.78 -37.98
C LEU A 344 2.39 10.31 -37.96
N PHE A 345 3.13 10.97 -37.07
CA PHE A 345 3.00 12.41 -36.82
C PHE A 345 4.29 13.19 -37.06
N VAL A 346 5.01 12.85 -38.13
CA VAL A 346 6.02 13.75 -38.72
C VAL A 346 5.29 14.71 -39.67
N LEU A 347 4.82 15.81 -39.12
CA LEU A 347 4.06 16.82 -39.85
C LEU A 347 4.96 17.98 -40.26
N SER A 348 4.72 18.50 -41.45
CA SER A 348 5.24 19.82 -41.85
C SER A 348 4.46 20.95 -41.18
N ASP A 349 4.99 22.17 -41.23
CA ASP A 349 4.34 23.35 -40.62
C ASP A 349 2.93 23.58 -41.17
N TRP A 350 2.68 23.26 -42.44
CA TRP A 350 1.36 23.41 -43.06
C TRP A 350 0.37 22.35 -42.56
N GLU A 351 0.78 21.08 -42.47
CA GLU A 351 -0.05 19.98 -41.96
C GLU A 351 -0.40 20.17 -40.48
N THR A 352 0.53 20.77 -39.75
CA THR A 352 0.34 21.14 -38.34
C THR A 352 -0.75 22.20 -38.21
N SER A 353 -0.69 23.25 -39.03
CA SER A 353 -1.71 24.30 -39.04
C SER A 353 -3.08 23.76 -39.45
N GLU A 354 -3.13 22.87 -40.45
CA GLU A 354 -4.38 22.23 -40.88
C GLU A 354 -4.98 21.34 -39.78
N LEU A 355 -4.14 20.58 -39.08
CA LEU A 355 -4.56 19.75 -37.95
C LEU A 355 -5.11 20.61 -36.80
N MET A 356 -4.43 21.71 -36.46
CA MET A 356 -4.89 22.65 -35.42
C MET A 356 -6.24 23.26 -35.78
N ASP A 357 -6.39 23.73 -37.02
CA ASP A 357 -7.63 24.33 -37.52
C ASP A 357 -8.78 23.32 -37.55
N SER A 358 -8.48 22.05 -37.90
CA SER A 358 -9.46 20.97 -37.91
C SER A 358 -9.93 20.56 -36.51
N ILE A 359 -9.06 20.59 -35.50
CA ILE A 359 -9.44 20.27 -34.11
C ILE A 359 -10.24 21.42 -33.49
N ALA A 360 -9.81 22.66 -33.73
CA ALA A 360 -10.48 23.85 -33.20
C ALA A 360 -11.78 24.22 -33.96
N ASN A 361 -12.01 23.60 -35.13
CA ASN A 361 -13.11 23.91 -36.05
C ASN A 361 -13.17 25.40 -36.43
N ARG A 362 -11.99 26.04 -36.58
CA ARG A 362 -11.79 27.46 -36.94
C ARG A 362 -10.45 27.62 -37.66
N THR A 363 -10.28 28.69 -38.45
CA THR A 363 -9.05 28.94 -39.22
C THR A 363 -8.08 29.87 -38.50
N GLY A 364 -6.78 29.58 -38.56
CA GLY A 364 -5.71 30.45 -38.03
C GLY A 364 -5.55 30.32 -36.51
N VAL A 365 -5.65 29.10 -35.99
CA VAL A 365 -5.65 28.83 -34.55
C VAL A 365 -4.25 28.48 -34.06
N ASP A 366 -3.75 29.26 -33.11
CA ASP A 366 -2.43 29.02 -32.49
C ASP A 366 -2.52 28.16 -31.21
N GLN A 367 -3.71 28.07 -30.60
CA GLN A 367 -3.98 27.34 -29.35
C GLN A 367 -5.36 26.67 -29.36
N ILE A 368 -5.43 25.42 -28.92
CA ILE A 368 -6.68 24.66 -28.76
C ILE A 368 -7.06 24.63 -27.29
N THR A 369 -8.33 24.92 -26.97
CA THR A 369 -8.87 24.81 -25.61
C THR A 369 -9.35 23.39 -25.29
N GLU A 370 -9.43 23.06 -23.99
CA GLU A 370 -9.93 21.76 -23.51
C GLU A 370 -11.31 21.41 -24.07
N THR A 371 -12.19 22.41 -24.15
CA THR A 371 -13.54 22.24 -24.69
C THR A 371 -13.57 21.92 -26.18
N GLU A 372 -12.67 22.53 -26.96
CA GLU A 372 -12.59 22.30 -28.42
C GLU A 372 -12.02 20.90 -28.69
N PHE A 373 -10.97 20.52 -27.95
CA PHE A 373 -10.38 19.20 -28.05
C PHE A 373 -11.35 18.09 -27.63
N LYS A 374 -12.10 18.27 -26.53
CA LYS A 374 -13.15 17.32 -26.11
C LYS A 374 -14.24 17.17 -27.17
N ALA A 375 -14.70 18.27 -27.76
CA ALA A 375 -15.70 18.21 -28.83
C ALA A 375 -15.20 17.44 -30.06
N PHE A 376 -13.95 17.63 -30.46
CA PHE A 376 -13.33 16.88 -31.55
C PHE A 376 -13.22 15.38 -31.24
N VAL A 377 -12.83 15.03 -30.01
CA VAL A 377 -12.75 13.63 -29.58
C VAL A 377 -14.13 12.98 -29.56
N ASP A 378 -15.15 13.65 -29.01
CA ASP A 378 -16.52 13.15 -28.96
C ASP A 378 -17.10 12.97 -30.38
N GLU A 379 -16.82 13.90 -31.30
CA GLU A 379 -17.20 13.79 -32.72
C GLU A 379 -16.51 12.57 -33.38
N SER A 380 -15.25 12.34 -33.05
CA SER A 380 -14.46 11.23 -33.60
C SER A 380 -14.95 9.87 -33.13
N LEU A 381 -15.57 9.79 -31.94
CA LEU A 381 -16.15 8.57 -31.37
C LEU A 381 -17.57 8.30 -31.87
N TYR A 382 -18.33 9.35 -32.20
CA TYR A 382 -19.71 9.23 -32.68
C TYR A 382 -19.80 8.55 -34.06
N CYS A 383 -18.71 8.53 -34.83
CA CYS A 383 -18.66 7.81 -36.11
C CYS A 383 -18.62 6.28 -36.00
N ASP A 384 -18.31 5.71 -34.82
CA ASP A 384 -18.20 4.24 -34.63
C ASP A 384 -19.47 3.59 -34.05
N GLU A 385 -20.42 4.35 -33.47
CA GLU A 385 -21.63 3.77 -32.84
C GLU A 385 -22.55 3.03 -33.84
N ASP A 386 -22.59 3.46 -35.10
CA ASP A 386 -23.44 2.85 -36.15
C ASP A 386 -22.97 1.43 -36.56
N GLU A 387 -21.69 1.09 -36.36
CA GLU A 387 -21.13 -0.24 -36.68
C GLU A 387 -21.43 -1.23 -35.52
N VAL A 388 -21.29 -0.78 -34.27
CA VAL A 388 -21.55 -1.56 -33.05
C VAL A 388 -23.05 -1.83 -32.86
N GLU A 389 -23.92 -0.85 -33.13
CA GLU A 389 -25.37 -1.03 -33.03
C GLU A 389 -25.91 -1.96 -34.14
N ARG A 390 -25.28 -1.98 -35.33
CA ARG A 390 -25.58 -2.95 -36.40
C ARG A 390 -25.24 -4.39 -36.00
N GLN A 391 -24.10 -4.60 -35.34
CA GLN A 391 -23.69 -5.92 -34.86
C GLN A 391 -24.55 -6.40 -33.67
N ALA A 392 -24.93 -5.49 -32.77
CA ALA A 392 -25.84 -5.77 -31.65
C ALA A 392 -27.28 -6.09 -32.10
N ARG A 393 -27.76 -5.49 -33.20
CA ARG A 393 -29.08 -5.79 -33.79
C ARG A 393 -29.14 -7.15 -34.51
N MET A 394 -28.02 -7.65 -35.04
CA MET A 394 -27.98 -9.01 -35.63
C MET A 394 -27.98 -10.13 -34.58
N GLN A 395 -27.45 -9.89 -33.37
CA GLN A 395 -27.40 -10.90 -32.31
C GLN A 395 -28.64 -10.92 -31.40
N SER A 396 -29.44 -9.85 -31.37
CA SER A 396 -30.60 -9.71 -30.46
C SER A 396 -31.96 -10.16 -31.02
N GLN A 397 -32.04 -10.65 -32.26
CA GLN A 397 -33.31 -11.19 -32.82
C GLN A 397 -33.60 -12.67 -32.44
N ALA A 398 -32.84 -13.28 -31.54
CA ALA A 398 -33.00 -14.67 -31.14
C ALA A 398 -33.21 -14.89 -29.64
N SER A 399 -34.03 -14.08 -28.96
CA SER A 399 -34.66 -14.50 -27.69
C SER A 399 -35.74 -13.49 -27.24
N MET A 400 -36.98 -13.66 -27.71
CA MET A 400 -38.14 -13.09 -27.02
C MET A 400 -38.89 -14.19 -26.28
N ARG A 401 -38.92 -14.09 -24.94
CA ARG A 401 -40.06 -14.55 -24.13
C ARG A 401 -40.10 -13.81 -22.79
N ALA A 402 -41.13 -13.00 -22.61
CA ALA A 402 -41.45 -12.29 -21.38
C ALA A 402 -42.23 -13.17 -20.38
N PRO A 403 -42.14 -12.92 -19.06
CA PRO A 403 -43.18 -13.30 -18.11
C PRO A 403 -44.00 -12.10 -17.61
N LYS A 404 -45.23 -12.42 -17.20
CA LYS A 404 -46.34 -11.53 -16.83
C LYS A 404 -46.19 -10.96 -15.41
N ARG A 405 -46.71 -9.74 -15.22
CA ARG A 405 -47.04 -9.11 -13.93
C ARG A 405 -48.14 -9.88 -13.17
N LEU A 406 -48.04 -9.92 -11.84
CA LEU A 406 -49.20 -9.92 -10.95
C LEU A 406 -48.89 -9.19 -9.63
N SER A 407 -49.96 -8.70 -9.03
CA SER A 407 -50.10 -7.50 -8.19
C SER A 407 -49.93 -7.70 -6.68
N ASP A 408 -49.56 -6.58 -6.05
CA ASP A 408 -49.97 -6.04 -4.74
C ASP A 408 -50.82 -6.94 -3.81
N HIS A 409 -50.34 -7.12 -2.57
CA HIS A 409 -51.16 -7.07 -1.37
C HIS A 409 -50.27 -6.85 -0.12
N SER A 410 -50.43 -5.67 0.48
CA SER A 410 -50.18 -5.46 1.91
C SER A 410 -51.12 -6.34 2.73
N GLN A 411 -50.66 -6.84 3.88
CA GLN A 411 -51.40 -7.12 5.14
C GLN A 411 -50.41 -7.67 6.18
N GLY A 412 -50.37 -7.06 7.37
CA GLY A 412 -49.71 -7.64 8.54
C GLY A 412 -50.67 -8.54 9.32
N TRP A 413 -50.15 -9.58 9.98
CA TRP A 413 -50.32 -9.87 11.41
C TRP A 413 -49.64 -11.18 11.87
N LYS A 414 -49.19 -11.12 13.13
CA LYS A 414 -48.87 -12.17 14.13
C LYS A 414 -49.34 -13.61 13.87
N LEU A 415 -48.44 -14.56 14.14
CA LEU A 415 -48.64 -15.94 14.69
C LEU A 415 -47.25 -16.42 15.19
N SER A 416 -46.97 -16.61 16.49
CA SER A 416 -47.30 -17.71 17.44
C SER A 416 -46.78 -19.11 17.06
N CYS A 417 -45.59 -19.41 17.61
CA CYS A 417 -44.85 -20.67 17.85
C CYS A 417 -44.50 -21.68 16.72
N THR A 418 -43.19 -21.98 16.68
CA THR A 418 -42.50 -23.25 16.36
C THR A 418 -42.33 -23.72 14.91
N ASN A 419 -41.24 -23.27 14.28
CA ASN A 419 -40.32 -24.15 13.55
C ASN A 419 -38.99 -23.41 13.32
N LYS A 420 -37.85 -23.93 13.80
CA LYS A 420 -36.53 -23.33 13.59
C LYS A 420 -36.21 -23.14 12.09
N ARG A 421 -36.80 -23.99 11.24
CA ARG A 421 -36.73 -23.89 9.77
C ARG A 421 -37.45 -22.66 9.20
N THR A 422 -38.57 -22.25 9.77
CA THR A 422 -39.28 -21.03 9.36
C THR A 422 -38.58 -19.76 9.84
N GLU A 423 -37.97 -19.78 11.03
CA GLU A 423 -37.11 -18.69 11.52
C GLU A 423 -35.88 -18.53 10.61
N LEU A 424 -35.19 -19.63 10.31
CA LEU A 424 -34.06 -19.66 9.39
C LEU A 424 -34.42 -19.27 7.96
N MET A 425 -35.64 -19.58 7.51
CA MET A 425 -36.12 -19.15 6.19
C MET A 425 -36.29 -17.64 6.12
N HIS A 426 -36.71 -17.00 7.21
CA HIS A 426 -36.82 -15.55 7.27
C HIS A 426 -35.44 -14.89 7.22
N VAL A 427 -34.47 -15.43 7.96
CA VAL A 427 -33.08 -14.96 7.92
C VAL A 427 -32.45 -15.18 6.54
N PHE A 428 -32.69 -16.34 5.93
CA PHE A 428 -32.19 -16.64 4.59
C PHE A 428 -32.67 -15.61 3.55
N LYS A 429 -33.97 -15.27 3.58
CA LYS A 429 -34.56 -14.25 2.69
C LYS A 429 -34.08 -12.83 2.96
N GLU A 430 -33.55 -12.56 4.15
CA GLU A 430 -32.96 -11.26 4.49
C GLU A 430 -31.50 -11.17 4.06
N PHE A 431 -30.83 -12.31 3.91
CA PHE A 431 -29.45 -12.42 3.44
C PHE A 431 -29.38 -12.46 1.91
N ASP A 432 -30.31 -13.15 1.26
CA ASP A 432 -30.51 -13.23 -0.21
C ASP A 432 -31.13 -11.91 -0.71
N GLU A 433 -30.29 -10.93 -1.08
CA GLU A 433 -30.71 -9.57 -1.43
C GLU A 433 -31.24 -9.50 -2.87
N ASP A 434 -30.68 -10.32 -3.77
CA ASP A 434 -31.10 -10.35 -5.17
C ASP A 434 -32.26 -11.33 -5.43
N GLY A 435 -32.60 -12.18 -4.45
CA GLY A 435 -33.72 -13.09 -4.49
C GLY A 435 -33.48 -14.30 -5.40
N ASP A 436 -32.22 -14.63 -5.71
CA ASP A 436 -31.86 -15.72 -6.61
C ASP A 436 -32.02 -17.12 -5.98
N GLY A 437 -32.29 -17.18 -4.66
CA GLY A 437 -32.51 -18.42 -3.91
C GLY A 437 -31.23 -19.08 -3.41
N THR A 438 -30.09 -18.40 -3.56
CA THR A 438 -28.79 -18.74 -2.97
C THR A 438 -28.25 -17.54 -2.19
N ILE A 439 -27.33 -17.78 -1.25
CA ILE A 439 -26.60 -16.69 -0.59
C ILE A 439 -25.18 -16.73 -1.13
N SER A 440 -24.82 -15.71 -1.90
CA SER A 440 -23.46 -15.48 -2.36
C SER A 440 -22.53 -15.08 -1.20
N ILE A 441 -21.23 -15.18 -1.42
CA ILE A 441 -20.25 -14.75 -0.41
C ILE A 441 -20.43 -13.27 -0.08
N GLN A 442 -20.77 -12.45 -1.08
CA GLN A 442 -20.93 -11.02 -0.93
C GLN A 442 -22.18 -10.68 -0.09
N GLU A 443 -23.29 -11.36 -0.33
CA GLU A 443 -24.52 -11.24 0.45
C GLU A 443 -24.33 -11.66 1.91
N LEU A 444 -23.59 -12.75 2.14
CA LEU A 444 -23.25 -13.19 3.49
C LEU A 444 -22.42 -12.15 4.25
N ILE A 445 -21.45 -11.51 3.58
CA ILE A 445 -20.64 -10.43 4.18
C ILE A 445 -21.51 -9.20 4.48
N THR A 446 -22.34 -8.78 3.52
CA THR A 446 -23.22 -7.61 3.65
C THR A 446 -24.22 -7.79 4.78
N ALA A 447 -24.86 -8.95 4.87
CA ALA A 447 -25.82 -9.27 5.91
C ALA A 447 -25.17 -9.32 7.30
N MET A 448 -23.98 -9.90 7.42
CA MET A 448 -23.24 -9.91 8.69
C MET A 448 -22.78 -8.51 9.10
N GLY A 449 -22.43 -7.66 8.13
CA GLY A 449 -22.17 -6.24 8.35
C GLY A 449 -23.37 -5.50 8.94
N LYS A 450 -24.59 -5.78 8.44
CA LYS A 450 -25.85 -5.25 8.99
C LYS A 450 -26.14 -5.75 10.42
N CYS A 451 -25.71 -6.98 10.75
CA CYS A 451 -25.78 -7.54 12.10
C CYS A 451 -24.71 -6.99 13.08
N GLY A 452 -23.89 -6.03 12.65
CA GLY A 452 -22.89 -5.38 13.49
C GLY A 452 -21.54 -6.10 13.57
N LYS A 453 -21.28 -7.10 12.71
CA LYS A 453 -19.99 -7.81 12.66
C LYS A 453 -19.45 -7.86 11.23
N ILE A 454 -18.27 -7.27 11.03
CA ILE A 454 -17.56 -7.33 9.75
C ILE A 454 -16.82 -8.67 9.70
N ILE A 455 -17.29 -9.59 8.84
CA ILE A 455 -16.59 -10.83 8.53
C ILE A 455 -15.84 -10.71 7.21
N THR A 456 -14.74 -11.44 7.08
CA THR A 456 -13.91 -11.41 5.88
C THR A 456 -14.44 -12.37 4.82
N ARG A 457 -14.11 -12.14 3.54
CA ARG A 457 -14.44 -13.08 2.44
C ARG A 457 -13.97 -14.50 2.75
N GLN A 458 -12.82 -14.64 3.41
CA GLN A 458 -12.27 -15.93 3.84
C GLN A 458 -13.08 -16.58 4.96
N GLN A 459 -13.53 -15.81 5.96
CA GLN A 459 -14.39 -16.33 7.03
C GLN A 459 -15.74 -16.79 6.48
N ALA A 460 -16.30 -16.00 5.54
CA ALA A 460 -17.50 -16.37 4.79
C ALA A 460 -17.27 -17.64 3.97
N GLN A 461 -16.17 -17.73 3.20
CA GLN A 461 -15.82 -18.90 2.40
C GLN A 461 -15.59 -20.15 3.24
N VAL A 462 -14.84 -20.07 4.34
CA VAL A 462 -14.58 -21.25 5.20
C VAL A 462 -15.87 -21.71 5.89
N ALA A 463 -16.73 -20.78 6.32
CA ALA A 463 -18.06 -21.12 6.82
C ALA A 463 -18.92 -21.80 5.75
N MET A 464 -18.91 -21.29 4.52
CA MET A 464 -19.60 -21.91 3.38
C MET A 464 -19.02 -23.30 3.06
N VAL A 465 -17.70 -23.47 3.00
CA VAL A 465 -17.01 -24.74 2.73
C VAL A 465 -17.35 -25.79 3.80
N ASN A 466 -17.41 -25.40 5.06
CA ASN A 466 -17.81 -26.30 6.14
C ASN A 466 -19.26 -26.80 5.99
N SER A 467 -20.14 -26.06 5.29
CA SER A 467 -21.50 -26.51 4.95
C SER A 467 -21.53 -27.72 4.01
N PHE A 468 -20.51 -27.87 3.15
CA PHE A 468 -20.44 -28.92 2.14
C PHE A 468 -19.89 -30.25 2.67
N ARG A 469 -19.26 -30.28 3.86
CA ARG A 469 -18.61 -31.47 4.45
C ARG A 469 -19.54 -32.65 4.77
N GLY A 470 -20.86 -32.47 4.70
CA GLY A 470 -21.84 -33.54 4.86
C GLY A 470 -22.22 -34.30 3.58
N SER A 471 -21.76 -33.86 2.40
CA SER A 471 -22.10 -34.49 1.11
C SER A 471 -20.87 -35.16 0.52
N ASN A 472 -20.94 -36.47 0.34
CA ASN A 472 -19.85 -37.35 -0.12
C ASN A 472 -19.52 -37.18 -1.62
N ARG A 473 -19.28 -35.94 -2.09
CA ARG A 473 -18.88 -35.62 -3.47
C ARG A 473 -17.53 -34.90 -3.47
N ARG A 474 -16.62 -35.38 -4.32
CA ARG A 474 -15.32 -34.74 -4.60
C ARG A 474 -15.51 -33.24 -4.86
N PHE A 475 -14.76 -32.42 -4.14
CA PHE A 475 -14.69 -30.97 -4.31
C PHE A 475 -14.08 -30.64 -5.69
N THR A 476 -14.93 -30.34 -6.67
CA THR A 476 -14.53 -29.80 -7.97
C THR A 476 -15.47 -28.68 -8.45
N LYS A 477 -16.22 -28.04 -7.55
CA LYS A 477 -17.09 -26.91 -7.89
C LYS A 477 -16.43 -25.61 -7.46
N THR A 478 -16.49 -24.63 -8.35
CA THR A 478 -15.96 -23.27 -8.23
C THR A 478 -16.48 -22.59 -6.96
N PHE A 479 -15.63 -21.75 -6.35
CA PHE A 479 -15.88 -21.08 -5.07
C PHE A 479 -17.01 -20.02 -5.10
N ASP A 480 -17.63 -19.78 -6.26
CA ASP A 480 -18.66 -18.76 -6.48
C ASP A 480 -20.10 -19.31 -6.52
N GLU A 481 -20.31 -20.62 -6.41
CA GLU A 481 -21.67 -21.15 -6.25
C GLU A 481 -22.14 -20.90 -4.79
N GLY A 482 -23.03 -19.92 -4.61
CA GLY A 482 -23.61 -19.55 -3.31
C GLY A 482 -24.30 -20.71 -2.58
N ILE A 483 -24.62 -20.52 -1.30
CA ILE A 483 -25.27 -21.57 -0.49
C ILE A 483 -26.78 -21.52 -0.66
N ASN A 484 -27.42 -22.65 -0.97
CA ASN A 484 -28.87 -22.74 -1.00
C ASN A 484 -29.47 -22.87 0.41
N PHE A 485 -30.79 -22.72 0.53
CA PHE A 485 -31.48 -22.77 1.82
C PHE A 485 -31.23 -24.07 2.61
N ASP A 486 -31.12 -25.23 1.96
CA ASP A 486 -30.88 -26.49 2.68
C ASP A 486 -29.48 -26.55 3.29
N GLN A 487 -28.48 -26.01 2.60
CA GLN A 487 -27.10 -25.87 3.09
C GLN A 487 -27.02 -24.83 4.21
N PHE A 488 -27.66 -23.67 4.03
CA PHE A 488 -27.79 -22.65 5.06
C PHE A 488 -28.46 -23.21 6.32
N PHE A 489 -29.55 -23.95 6.17
CA PHE A 489 -30.24 -24.59 7.28
C PHE A 489 -29.33 -25.57 8.03
N ARG A 490 -28.49 -26.35 7.33
CA ARG A 490 -27.54 -27.28 7.98
C ARG A 490 -26.45 -26.57 8.78
N LEU A 491 -26.01 -25.39 8.32
CA LEU A 491 -25.03 -24.58 9.04
C LEU A 491 -25.60 -24.02 10.35
N PHE A 492 -26.84 -23.52 10.29
CA PHE A 492 -27.39 -22.71 11.36
C PHE A 492 -28.46 -23.42 12.21
N LYS A 493 -28.79 -24.69 11.90
CA LYS A 493 -29.76 -25.49 12.69
C LYS A 493 -29.37 -25.62 14.17
N ASP A 494 -28.07 -25.62 14.49
CA ASP A 494 -27.57 -25.81 15.85
C ASP A 494 -27.16 -24.47 16.50
N VAL A 495 -27.18 -23.38 15.74
CA VAL A 495 -26.89 -22.02 16.22
C VAL A 495 -28.15 -21.44 16.86
N ASP A 496 -28.00 -20.77 18.01
CA ASP A 496 -29.11 -20.07 18.66
C ASP A 496 -29.22 -18.65 18.09
N ILE A 497 -30.23 -18.42 17.26
CA ILE A 497 -30.37 -17.20 16.43
C ILE A 497 -31.23 -16.15 17.14
N GLN A 498 -31.89 -16.52 18.25
CA GLN A 498 -32.76 -15.61 19.00
C GLN A 498 -32.00 -14.44 19.64
N CYS A 499 -30.68 -14.52 19.72
CA CYS A 499 -29.81 -13.40 20.04
C CYS A 499 -28.80 -13.27 18.91
N ASN A 500 -28.64 -12.07 18.33
CA ASN A 500 -27.59 -11.75 17.35
C ASN A 500 -26.19 -12.28 17.76
N SER A 501 -25.96 -12.56 19.05
CA SER A 501 -24.75 -13.16 19.59
C SER A 501 -24.42 -14.57 19.03
N GLY A 502 -25.38 -15.46 18.77
CA GLY A 502 -25.06 -16.84 18.39
C GLY A 502 -24.48 -16.98 16.97
N LEU A 503 -24.99 -16.21 16.01
CA LEU A 503 -24.40 -16.08 14.67
C LEU A 503 -23.03 -15.40 14.74
N VAL A 504 -22.93 -14.34 15.54
CA VAL A 504 -21.67 -13.64 15.80
C VAL A 504 -20.63 -14.63 16.33
N ASP A 505 -20.95 -15.45 17.33
CA ASP A 505 -20.01 -16.37 17.97
C ASP A 505 -19.48 -17.45 17.01
N PHE A 506 -20.35 -18.02 16.17
CA PHE A 506 -19.99 -19.05 15.17
C PHE A 506 -18.92 -18.57 14.17
N PHE A 507 -19.03 -17.33 13.68
CA PHE A 507 -18.06 -16.79 12.72
C PHE A 507 -16.77 -16.27 13.39
N SER A 508 -16.74 -16.09 14.71
CA SER A 508 -15.51 -15.74 15.45
C SER A 508 -14.51 -16.89 15.56
N GLU A 509 -14.97 -18.13 15.42
CA GLU A 509 -14.11 -19.31 15.57
C GLU A 509 -13.38 -19.71 14.28
N VAL A 510 -13.71 -19.07 13.16
CA VAL A 510 -13.16 -19.40 11.85
C VAL A 510 -11.79 -18.73 11.67
N LYS A 511 -10.77 -19.35 12.25
CA LYS A 511 -9.36 -19.03 12.00
C LYS A 511 -8.89 -19.65 10.69
N LEU A 512 -7.97 -18.98 10.00
CA LEU A 512 -7.33 -19.54 8.81
C LEU A 512 -6.61 -20.85 9.16
N PRO A 513 -6.51 -21.81 8.22
CA PRO A 513 -5.73 -23.02 8.42
C PRO A 513 -4.28 -22.69 8.81
N LYS A 514 -3.69 -23.47 9.71
CA LYS A 514 -2.31 -23.25 10.17
C LYS A 514 -1.29 -23.20 9.02
N SER A 515 -1.50 -23.99 7.97
CA SER A 515 -0.68 -24.01 6.75
C SER A 515 -0.63 -22.65 6.05
N VAL A 516 -1.70 -21.86 6.14
CA VAL A 516 -1.74 -20.49 5.60
C VAL A 516 -1.09 -19.55 6.60
N THR A 517 -1.54 -19.55 7.87
CA THR A 517 -1.04 -18.59 8.87
C THR A 517 0.47 -18.69 9.12
N ASP A 518 1.07 -19.87 8.90
CA ASP A 518 2.51 -20.09 9.04
C ASP A 518 3.35 -19.54 7.89
N ARG A 519 2.74 -19.22 6.74
CA ARG A 519 3.42 -18.58 5.60
C ARG A 519 3.37 -17.05 5.66
N TRP A 520 2.46 -16.49 6.42
CA TRP A 520 2.23 -15.04 6.50
C TRP A 520 2.87 -14.41 7.74
N ALA A 521 3.32 -13.17 7.59
CA ALA A 521 3.62 -12.28 8.71
C ALA A 521 3.16 -10.85 8.43
N MET A 522 2.66 -10.18 9.48
CA MET A 522 2.30 -8.77 9.45
C MET A 522 3.29 -7.96 10.27
N LEU A 523 3.82 -6.90 9.67
CA LEU A 523 4.80 -6.00 10.25
C LEU A 523 4.26 -4.58 10.24
N TYR A 524 4.42 -3.87 11.35
CA TYR A 524 4.05 -2.46 11.43
C TYR A 524 5.19 -1.62 11.98
N CYS A 525 5.51 -0.53 11.28
CA CYS A 525 6.40 0.50 11.81
C CYS A 525 5.67 1.84 11.85
N GLY A 526 5.48 2.34 13.07
CA GLY A 526 4.79 3.59 13.32
C GLY A 526 4.23 3.74 14.74
N GLY A 527 3.66 4.90 15.03
CA GLY A 527 3.12 5.24 16.35
C GLY A 527 1.61 5.46 16.39
N ALA A 528 0.87 5.16 15.32
CA ALA A 528 -0.56 5.46 15.25
C ALA A 528 -1.38 4.41 16.01
N ALA A 529 -1.84 4.74 17.21
CA ALA A 529 -2.65 3.84 18.04
C ALA A 529 -3.86 3.21 17.32
N PRO A 530 -4.65 3.94 16.48
CA PRO A 530 -5.76 3.32 15.74
C PRO A 530 -5.31 2.25 14.74
N VAL A 531 -4.12 2.40 14.15
CA VAL A 531 -3.56 1.42 13.20
C VAL A 531 -3.13 0.17 13.96
N ILE A 532 -2.44 0.33 15.10
CA ILE A 532 -2.04 -0.79 15.95
C ILE A 532 -3.26 -1.59 16.41
N ALA A 533 -4.33 -0.91 16.84
CA ALA A 533 -5.57 -1.56 17.27
C ALA A 533 -6.22 -2.39 16.14
N ALA A 534 -6.31 -1.82 14.93
CA ALA A 534 -6.84 -2.51 13.77
C ALA A 534 -5.99 -3.75 13.39
N LEU A 535 -4.66 -3.62 13.41
CA LEU A 535 -3.75 -4.72 13.09
C LEU A 535 -3.78 -5.84 14.14
N ASN A 536 -3.89 -5.51 15.42
CA ASN A 536 -4.11 -6.50 16.48
C ASN A 536 -5.43 -7.24 16.26
N SER A 537 -6.51 -6.51 15.96
CA SER A 537 -7.81 -7.13 15.65
C SER A 537 -7.73 -8.06 14.43
N CYS A 538 -7.01 -7.66 13.38
CA CYS A 538 -6.78 -8.51 12.20
C CYS A 538 -5.95 -9.76 12.54
N SER A 539 -4.91 -9.59 13.36
CA SER A 539 -4.03 -10.68 13.81
C SER A 539 -4.81 -11.72 14.61
N GLU A 540 -5.66 -11.28 15.53
CA GLU A 540 -6.51 -12.16 16.34
C GLU A 540 -7.56 -12.89 15.48
N ALA A 541 -8.20 -12.17 14.55
CA ALA A 541 -9.22 -12.73 13.67
C ALA A 541 -8.67 -13.76 12.69
N LEU A 542 -7.50 -13.50 12.09
CA LEU A 542 -6.89 -14.34 11.06
C LEU A 542 -5.96 -15.42 11.64
N GLY A 543 -5.43 -15.22 12.84
CA GLY A 543 -4.38 -16.07 13.42
C GLY A 543 -2.98 -15.82 12.84
N VAL A 544 -2.78 -14.71 12.13
CA VAL A 544 -1.49 -14.34 11.52
C VAL A 544 -0.62 -13.61 12.53
N LYS A 545 0.67 -13.94 12.60
CA LYS A 545 1.62 -13.32 13.53
C LYS A 545 1.84 -11.85 13.20
N PHE A 546 1.60 -10.98 14.17
CA PHE A 546 1.83 -9.55 14.08
C PHE A 546 3.02 -9.11 14.92
N LYS A 547 3.86 -8.22 14.38
CA LYS A 547 4.90 -7.51 15.11
C LYS A 547 4.82 -6.01 14.81
N SER A 548 4.83 -5.20 15.85
CA SER A 548 4.93 -3.75 15.75
C SER A 548 6.27 -3.24 16.26
N GLU A 549 6.85 -2.28 15.56
CA GLU A 549 8.00 -1.51 16.00
C GLU A 549 7.59 -0.04 16.13
N SER A 550 7.90 0.55 17.28
CA SER A 550 7.77 1.98 17.51
C SER A 550 9.09 2.49 18.06
N PHE A 551 9.79 3.29 17.27
CA PHE A 551 10.92 4.03 17.79
C PHE A 551 10.39 5.29 18.49
N SER A 552 10.59 5.36 19.80
CA SER A 552 10.35 6.58 20.58
C SER A 552 11.58 7.46 20.48
N TRP A 553 11.55 8.47 19.61
CA TRP A 553 12.60 9.50 19.50
C TRP A 553 12.39 10.64 20.50
#